data_AF-A0A972TF86-F1
#
_entry.id   AF-A0A972TF86-F1
#
_cell.length_a   1.000
_cell.length_b   1.000
_cell.length_c   1.000
_cell.angle_alpha   90.00
_cell.angle_beta   90.00
_cell.angle_gamma   90.00
#
_symmetry.space_group_name_H-M   'P 1'
#
loop_
_entity.id
_entity.type
_entity.pdbx_description
1 polymer ?
#
loop_
_entity_poly.entity_id
_entity_poly.type
_entity_poly.pdbx_seq_one_letter_code
_entity_poly.pdbx_strand_id
1 'polypeptide(L)'
;LMLKNHGFRVIDLGKDVSAKKIINEIKRHSPDIVGLSALMTTTMVNMRDVIELAENEGLDCKFMVGGAVVDKGYADSIGANYAGDGVQAVRLAEKLINNQ
;
A
#
# COMPACT_ATOMS: atom_id res chain seq x y z
N LEU A 1 -10.41 8.22 5.03
CA LEU A 1 -10.77 9.43 5.81
C LEU A 1 -9.59 9.94 6.64
N MET A 2 -8.93 9.08 7.45
CA MET A 2 -7.85 9.50 8.35
C MET A 2 -6.63 10.14 7.66
N LEU A 3 -6.10 9.53 6.59
CA LEU A 3 -4.98 10.09 5.82
C LEU A 3 -5.34 11.46 5.21
N LYS A 4 -6.53 11.59 4.61
CA LYS A 4 -7.01 12.88 4.05
C LYS A 4 -7.06 13.99 5.12
N ASN A 5 -7.47 13.65 6.35
CA ASN A 5 -7.53 14.61 7.46
C ASN A 5 -6.14 15.03 7.96
N HIS A 6 -5.09 14.25 7.69
CA HIS A 6 -3.70 14.57 8.03
C HIS A 6 -2.94 15.18 6.84
N GLY A 7 -3.66 15.78 5.88
CA GLY A 7 -3.05 16.53 4.77
C GLY A 7 -2.57 15.67 3.59
N PHE A 8 -2.73 14.35 3.64
CA PHE A 8 -2.37 13.50 2.51
C PHE A 8 -3.38 13.62 1.37
N ARG A 9 -2.88 13.79 0.15
CA ARG A 9 -3.68 13.59 -1.07
C ARG A 9 -3.89 12.09 -1.28
N VAL A 10 -5.13 11.62 -1.15
CA VAL A 10 -5.47 10.20 -1.30
C VAL A 10 -6.26 9.96 -2.58
N ILE A 11 -5.73 9.08 -3.42
CA ILE A 11 -6.41 8.52 -4.59
C ILE A 11 -7.00 7.18 -4.16
N ASP A 12 -8.32 7.11 -4.09
CA ASP A 12 -9.05 5.91 -3.67
C ASP A 12 -9.45 5.10 -4.91
N LEU A 13 -8.87 3.91 -5.07
CA LEU A 13 -9.17 3.01 -6.19
C LEU A 13 -10.39 2.12 -5.92
N GLY A 14 -10.92 2.12 -4.69
CA GLY A 14 -12.03 1.31 -4.24
C GLY A 14 -11.64 -0.14 -3.94
N LYS A 15 -12.61 -1.04 -4.15
CA LYS A 15 -12.48 -2.49 -3.92
C LYS A 15 -12.37 -3.26 -5.24
N ASP A 16 -11.91 -4.50 -5.17
CA ASP A 16 -11.82 -5.42 -6.32
C ASP A 16 -10.99 -4.84 -7.48
N VAL A 17 -9.87 -4.19 -7.13
CA VAL A 17 -8.96 -3.53 -8.07
C VAL A 17 -7.89 -4.52 -8.52
N SER A 18 -7.75 -4.72 -9.83
CA SER A 18 -6.72 -5.59 -10.38
C SER A 18 -5.32 -4.99 -10.21
N ALA A 19 -4.30 -5.86 -10.09
CA ALA A 19 -2.90 -5.43 -10.00
C ALA A 19 -2.50 -4.50 -11.16
N LYS A 20 -2.88 -4.85 -12.40
CA LYS A 20 -2.63 -4.01 -13.57
C LYS A 20 -3.24 -2.60 -13.44
N LYS A 21 -4.44 -2.48 -12.87
CA LYS A 21 -5.06 -1.17 -12.65
C LYS A 21 -4.30 -0.38 -11.59
N ILE A 22 -3.91 -1.00 -10.48
CA ILE A 22 -3.09 -0.36 -9.44
C ILE A 22 -1.80 0.20 -10.06
N ILE A 23 -1.09 -0.63 -10.82
CA ILE A 23 0.16 -0.27 -11.50
C ILE A 23 -0.01 0.90 -12.48
N ASN A 24 -1.07 0.89 -13.28
CA ASN A 24 -1.36 2.01 -14.19
C ASN A 24 -1.60 3.31 -13.42
N GLU A 25 -2.26 3.26 -12.27
CA GLU A 25 -2.52 4.44 -11.44
C GLU A 25 -1.24 4.91 -10.72
N ILE A 26 -0.35 3.99 -10.30
CA ILE A 26 0.98 4.34 -9.78
C ILE A 26 1.78 5.09 -10.85
N LYS A 27 1.82 4.58 -12.09
CA LYS A 27 2.49 5.26 -13.22
C LYS A 27 1.90 6.63 -13.53
N ARG A 28 0.58 6.77 -13.44
CA ARG A 28 -0.14 7.99 -13.78
C ARG A 28 0.07 9.09 -12.74
N HIS A 29 0.13 8.71 -11.47
CA HIS A 29 0.07 9.65 -10.36
C HIS A 29 1.37 9.77 -9.58
N SER A 30 2.32 8.86 -9.79
CA SER A 30 3.62 8.79 -9.09
C SER A 30 3.47 8.99 -7.57
N PRO A 31 2.64 8.19 -6.89
CA PRO A 31 2.41 8.36 -5.46
C PRO A 31 3.65 7.96 -4.67
N ASP A 32 3.94 8.69 -3.59
CA ASP A 32 5.01 8.32 -2.66
C ASP A 32 4.71 7.00 -1.92
N ILE A 33 3.42 6.75 -1.64
CA ILE A 33 2.94 5.62 -0.85
C ILE A 33 1.76 4.94 -1.55
N VAL A 34 1.81 3.61 -1.64
CA VAL A 34 0.71 2.77 -2.12
C VAL A 34 0.17 1.92 -0.96
N GLY A 35 -1.11 2.12 -0.63
CA GLY A 35 -1.81 1.37 0.40
C GLY A 35 -2.59 0.19 -0.18
N LEU A 36 -2.36 -1.02 0.33
CA LEU A 36 -3.12 -2.22 -0.02
C LEU A 36 -3.80 -2.81 1.24
N SER A 37 -5.01 -3.36 1.08
CA SER A 37 -5.77 -3.96 2.17
C SER A 37 -6.35 -5.31 1.77
N ALA A 38 -6.29 -6.30 2.67
CA ALA A 38 -6.82 -7.65 2.46
C ALA A 38 -7.61 -8.14 3.67
N LEU A 39 -8.74 -8.82 3.42
CA LEU A 39 -9.55 -9.47 4.46
C LEU A 39 -9.62 -10.99 4.29
N MET A 40 -9.13 -11.51 3.16
CA MET A 40 -9.08 -12.94 2.85
C MET A 40 -7.64 -13.34 2.52
N THR A 41 -7.23 -14.54 2.90
CA THR A 41 -5.88 -15.05 2.60
C THR A 41 -5.59 -15.11 1.10
N THR A 42 -6.60 -15.34 0.27
CA THR A 42 -6.49 -15.25 -1.20
C THR A 42 -6.14 -13.83 -1.66
N THR A 43 -6.80 -12.81 -1.11
CA THR A 43 -6.49 -11.40 -1.42
C THR A 43 -5.15 -10.94 -0.84
N MET A 44 -4.70 -11.57 0.25
CA MET A 44 -3.38 -11.32 0.82
C MET A 44 -2.30 -11.72 -0.19
N VAL A 45 -2.36 -12.91 -0.79
CA VAL A 45 -1.37 -13.36 -1.80
C VAL A 45 -1.26 -12.37 -2.96
N ASN A 46 -2.39 -11.81 -3.44
CA ASN A 46 -2.40 -10.83 -4.53
C ASN A 46 -1.61 -9.54 -4.20
N MET A 47 -1.39 -9.21 -2.92
CA MET A 47 -0.56 -8.05 -2.54
C MET A 47 0.88 -8.22 -3.04
N ARG A 48 1.42 -9.45 -2.93
CA ARG A 48 2.77 -9.77 -3.43
C ARG A 48 2.87 -9.50 -4.93
N ASP A 49 1.89 -9.97 -5.70
CA ASP A 49 1.88 -9.79 -7.16
C ASP A 49 1.91 -8.31 -7.55
N VAL A 50 1.24 -7.43 -6.79
CA VAL A 50 1.25 -5.98 -7.04
C VAL A 50 2.64 -5.40 -6.78
N ILE A 51 3.28 -5.78 -5.68
CA ILE A 51 4.60 -5.25 -5.31
C ILE A 51 5.66 -5.74 -6.29
N GLU A 52 5.69 -7.05 -6.58
CA GLU A 52 6.62 -7.63 -7.55
C GLU A 52 6.45 -6.99 -8.93
N LEU A 53 5.22 -6.75 -9.37
CA LEU A 53 4.97 -6.08 -10.64
C LEU A 53 5.45 -4.62 -10.62
N ALA A 54 5.29 -3.90 -9.53
CA ALA A 54 5.77 -2.53 -9.40
C ALA A 54 7.31 -2.46 -9.39
N GLU A 55 7.97 -3.38 -8.70
CA GLU A 55 9.43 -3.53 -8.69
C GLU A 55 9.98 -3.87 -10.08
N ASN A 56 9.36 -4.84 -10.78
CA ASN A 56 9.74 -5.23 -12.14
C ASN A 56 9.58 -4.09 -13.15
N GLU A 57 8.65 -3.16 -12.90
CA GLU A 57 8.46 -1.97 -13.73
C GLU A 57 9.30 -0.76 -13.26
N GLY A 58 10.12 -0.92 -12.22
CA GLY A 58 11.00 0.13 -11.70
C GLY A 58 10.27 1.30 -11.07
N LEU A 59 9.10 1.06 -10.47
CA LEU A 59 8.29 2.11 -9.84
C LEU A 59 8.82 2.44 -8.45
N ASP A 60 9.25 3.68 -8.24
CA ASP A 60 9.75 4.16 -6.95
C ASP A 60 8.58 4.64 -6.07
N CYS A 61 8.01 3.73 -5.30
CA CYS A 61 6.98 4.03 -4.30
C CYS A 61 7.11 3.10 -3.09
N LYS A 62 6.66 3.56 -1.92
CA LYS A 62 6.65 2.76 -0.70
C LYS A 62 5.33 2.02 -0.55
N PHE A 63 5.39 0.73 -0.30
CA PHE A 63 4.19 -0.06 -0.04
C PHE A 63 3.84 -0.07 1.45
N MET A 64 2.55 0.12 1.73
CA MET A 64 1.94 -0.04 3.04
C MET A 64 0.80 -1.06 2.94
N VAL A 65 0.80 -2.08 3.79
CA VAL A 65 -0.19 -3.16 3.78
C VAL A 65 -0.89 -3.30 5.13
N GLY A 66 -2.15 -3.72 5.10
CA GLY A 66 -2.94 -4.01 6.30
C GLY A 66 -4.19 -4.84 6.02
N GLY A 67 -5.01 -5.00 7.05
CA GLY A 67 -6.26 -5.76 7.00
C GLY A 67 -6.22 -7.02 7.87
N ALA A 68 -7.39 -7.66 8.05
CA ALA A 68 -7.62 -8.64 9.11
C ALA A 68 -6.74 -9.91 9.05
N VAL A 69 -6.19 -10.22 7.88
CA VAL A 69 -5.35 -11.40 7.63
C VAL A 69 -3.88 -11.06 7.44
N VAL A 70 -3.52 -9.77 7.54
CA VAL A 70 -2.16 -9.28 7.31
C VAL A 70 -1.50 -9.02 8.66
N ASP A 71 -0.26 -9.45 8.79
CA ASP A 71 0.59 -9.11 9.93
C ASP A 71 1.92 -8.52 9.45
N LYS A 72 2.75 -8.13 10.42
CA LYS A 72 4.06 -7.56 10.16
C LYS A 72 5.00 -8.54 9.44
N GLY A 73 4.97 -9.82 9.82
CA GLY A 73 5.86 -10.83 9.22
C GLY A 73 5.57 -11.02 7.74
N TYR A 74 4.30 -11.05 7.35
CA TYR A 74 3.89 -11.10 5.96
C TYR A 74 4.32 -9.84 5.21
N ALA A 75 4.06 -8.65 5.76
CA ALA A 75 4.46 -7.38 5.14
C ALA A 75 5.97 -7.32 4.86
N ASP A 76 6.78 -7.65 5.87
CA ASP A 76 8.24 -7.68 5.75
C ASP A 76 8.68 -8.70 4.68
N SER A 77 8.00 -9.84 4.57
CA SER A 77 8.32 -10.89 3.58
C SER A 77 8.07 -10.50 2.12
N ILE A 78 7.28 -9.44 1.89
CA ILE A 78 6.94 -8.93 0.55
C ILE A 78 7.50 -7.53 0.31
N GLY A 79 8.42 -7.05 1.16
CA GLY A 79 9.03 -5.72 1.00
C GLY A 79 8.10 -4.54 1.33
N ALA A 80 7.01 -4.77 2.06
CA ALA A 80 6.04 -3.75 2.45
C ALA A 80 6.16 -3.33 3.92
N ASN A 81 5.53 -2.20 4.26
CA ASN A 81 5.41 -1.72 5.62
C ASN A 81 4.02 -2.08 6.19
N TYR A 82 3.97 -2.62 7.41
CA TYR A 82 2.71 -3.01 8.04
C TYR A 82 2.03 -1.87 8.81
N ALA A 83 0.72 -1.73 8.62
CA ALA A 83 -0.14 -0.92 9.48
C ALA A 83 -1.36 -1.72 9.94
N GLY A 84 -1.48 -1.94 11.26
CA GLY A 84 -2.56 -2.74 11.83
C GLY A 84 -3.92 -2.04 11.91
N ASP A 85 -3.93 -0.71 11.88
CA ASP A 85 -5.14 0.10 11.91
C ASP A 85 -4.93 1.46 11.22
N GLY A 86 -6.00 2.24 11.11
CA GLY A 86 -5.96 3.54 10.43
C GLY A 86 -5.08 4.59 11.14
N VAL A 87 -4.92 4.52 12.46
CA VAL A 87 -4.05 5.45 13.22
C VAL A 87 -2.58 5.10 12.98
N GLN A 88 -2.24 3.81 13.01
CA GLN A 88 -0.91 3.33 12.64
C GLN A 88 -0.56 3.66 11.20
N ALA A 89 -1.51 3.55 10.27
CA ALA A 89 -1.32 3.92 8.87
C ALA A 89 -0.93 5.40 8.70
N VAL A 90 -1.57 6.32 9.44
CA VAL A 90 -1.20 7.74 9.43
C VAL A 90 0.23 7.95 9.93
N ARG A 91 0.57 7.40 11.11
CA ARG A 91 1.91 7.55 11.69
C ARG A 91 3.01 6.97 10.79
N LEU A 92 2.72 5.83 10.17
CA LEU A 92 3.64 5.19 9.24
C LEU A 92 3.79 6.02 7.97
N ALA A 93 2.70 6.57 7.43
CA ALA A 93 2.77 7.44 6.26
C ALA A 93 3.64 8.67 6.52
N GLU A 94 3.45 9.35 7.65
CA GLU A 94 4.29 10.48 8.06
C GLU A 94 5.77 10.08 8.15
N LYS A 95 6.09 8.93 8.74
CA LYS A 95 7.46 8.42 8.84
C LYS A 95 8.07 8.11 7.47
N LEU A 96 7.29 7.56 6.54
CA LEU A 96 7.76 7.21 5.20
C LEU A 96 8.04 8.43 4.34
N ILE A 97 7.25 9.51 4.48
CA ILE A 97 7.48 10.77 3.77
C ILE A 97 8.61 11.59 4.40
N ASN A 98 8.67 11.67 5.73
CA ASN A 98 9.63 12.54 6.43
C ASN A 98 11.06 11.98 6.48
N ASN A 99 11.27 10.72 6.08
CA ASN A 99 12.60 10.10 5.97
C ASN A 99 13.24 10.28 4.58
N GLN A 100 12.84 11.31 3.82
CA GLN A 100 13.50 11.72 2.58
C GLN A 100 14.72 12.60 2.84
#